data_AF-A0A1V1P5N3-F1
#
_entry.id   AF-A0A1V1P5N3-F1
#
_cell.length_a   1.000
_cell.length_b   1.000
_cell.length_c   1.000
_cell.angle_alpha   90.00
_cell.angle_beta   90.00
_cell.angle_gamma   90.00
#
_symmetry.space_group_name_H-M   'P 1'
#
loop_
_entity.id
_entity.type
_entity.pdbx_description
1 polymer ?
#
loop_
_entity_poly.entity_id
_entity_poly.type
_entity_poly.pdbx_seq_one_letter_code
_entity_poly.pdbx_strand_id
1 'polypeptide(L)'
;MRNLSIIGILVSMCLGVAFPAFCQEDARIAIYPFAIQSKANLDYFSKELPQFLKKYLILEGVDRVQELATPKGDWLFDDKEIASIRKQSEHLDVSHVVWGKFIQKEQGFDLKIALADTLYQEQVQYFEANGIDIVNLNATVKDLAKQITNSILDIPVIAAIDVRGNERIESDAIRRAMRTKPGDPYIPAKLSRDLEVIYRMGYFDDIRIEAENHVDGGKTVIFHVKEKPTIYKIHIRGNSVFDEEKIRENIDISMGSILNIYDVQENISRVEAMYKEKNYHNVQVDYKLKDRDNNQTEITFKITENKRFTFDKLLLWAIRITLNDNWKN
;
A
#
# COMPACT_ATOMS: atom_id res chain seq x y z
N MET A 1 -41.89 -54.41 -8.93
CA MET A 1 -41.58 -53.74 -10.22
C MET A 1 -41.58 -52.24 -9.99
N ARG A 2 -40.52 -51.57 -10.48
CA ARG A 2 -40.27 -50.12 -10.59
C ARG A 2 -39.84 -49.34 -9.34
N ASN A 3 -38.52 -49.29 -9.21
CA ASN A 3 -37.68 -48.15 -8.83
C ASN A 3 -38.32 -46.76 -9.03
N LEU A 4 -38.05 -45.84 -8.11
CA LEU A 4 -37.40 -44.56 -8.45
C LEU A 4 -36.90 -43.85 -7.19
N SER A 5 -35.58 -43.84 -7.04
CA SER A 5 -34.82 -43.02 -6.11
C SER A 5 -35.03 -41.54 -6.42
N ILE A 6 -35.46 -40.75 -5.43
CA ILE A 6 -35.46 -39.30 -5.51
C ILE A 6 -34.16 -38.82 -4.87
N ILE A 7 -33.21 -38.47 -5.74
CA ILE A 7 -31.99 -37.74 -5.40
C ILE A 7 -32.41 -36.32 -5.03
N GLY A 8 -32.32 -35.99 -3.74
CA GLY A 8 -32.44 -34.61 -3.27
C GLY A 8 -31.20 -33.83 -3.69
N ILE A 9 -31.31 -33.09 -4.79
CA ILE A 9 -30.32 -32.09 -5.20
C ILE A 9 -30.43 -30.92 -4.21
N LEU A 10 -29.45 -30.84 -3.32
CA LEU A 10 -29.26 -29.71 -2.42
C LEU A 10 -28.69 -28.55 -3.26
N VAL A 11 -29.58 -27.74 -3.82
CA VAL A 11 -29.21 -26.47 -4.46
C VAL A 11 -28.69 -25.56 -3.34
N SER A 12 -27.37 -25.45 -3.26
CA SER A 12 -26.69 -24.43 -2.47
C SER A 12 -27.15 -23.08 -2.98
N MET A 13 -28.10 -22.48 -2.27
CA MET A 13 -28.53 -21.12 -2.44
C MET A 13 -27.34 -20.24 -2.05
N CYS A 14 -26.50 -19.90 -3.03
CA CYS A 14 -25.55 -18.81 -2.89
C CYS A 14 -26.37 -17.58 -2.51
N LEU A 15 -26.42 -17.25 -1.21
CA LEU A 15 -26.64 -15.88 -0.79
C LEU A 15 -25.46 -15.12 -1.38
N GLY A 16 -25.66 -14.58 -2.57
CA GLY A 16 -24.86 -13.49 -3.08
C GLY A 16 -24.97 -12.41 -2.04
N VAL A 17 -23.92 -12.24 -1.25
CA VAL A 17 -23.71 -11.01 -0.50
C VAL A 17 -23.65 -9.96 -1.60
N ALA A 18 -24.76 -9.26 -1.82
CA ALA A 18 -24.77 -8.09 -2.65
C ALA A 18 -23.81 -7.13 -1.95
N PHE A 19 -22.57 -7.09 -2.43
CA PHE A 19 -21.74 -5.93 -2.19
C PHE A 19 -22.60 -4.74 -2.60
N PRO A 20 -22.80 -3.74 -1.73
CA PRO A 20 -23.37 -2.50 -2.21
C PRO A 20 -22.45 -2.09 -3.36
N ALA A 21 -22.98 -2.13 -4.58
CA ALA A 21 -22.37 -1.40 -5.66
C ALA A 21 -22.29 0.02 -5.11
N PHE A 22 -21.07 0.50 -4.87
CA PHE A 22 -20.84 1.92 -4.72
C PHE A 22 -21.37 2.51 -6.02
N CYS A 23 -22.62 2.97 -6.01
CA CYS A 23 -23.18 3.79 -7.06
C CYS A 23 -22.50 5.14 -6.84
N GLN A 24 -21.28 5.26 -7.34
CA GLN A 24 -20.57 6.51 -7.41
C GLN A 24 -21.41 7.36 -8.36
N GLU A 25 -22.12 8.34 -7.81
CA GLU A 25 -23.01 9.20 -8.58
C GLU A 25 -22.14 9.91 -9.63
N ASP A 26 -22.46 9.74 -10.91
CA ASP A 26 -21.63 10.25 -12.02
C ASP A 26 -21.42 11.76 -11.84
N ALA A 27 -20.20 12.15 -11.50
CA ALA A 27 -19.84 13.54 -11.27
C ALA A 27 -20.04 14.34 -12.57
N ARG A 28 -21.02 15.24 -12.54
CA ARG A 28 -21.36 16.17 -13.62
C ARG A 28 -20.98 17.58 -13.19
N ILE A 29 -19.99 18.17 -13.85
CA ILE A 29 -19.42 19.47 -13.47
C ILE A 29 -19.75 20.51 -14.52
N ALA A 30 -20.24 21.67 -14.08
CA ALA A 30 -20.23 22.90 -14.87
C ALA A 30 -19.06 23.80 -14.47
N ILE A 31 -18.32 24.32 -15.45
CA ILE A 31 -17.23 25.28 -15.21
C ILE A 31 -17.62 26.63 -15.81
N TYR A 32 -17.71 27.66 -14.96
CA TYR A 32 -17.87 29.04 -15.39
C TYR A 32 -16.55 29.65 -15.88
N PRO A 33 -16.60 30.66 -16.77
CA PRO A 33 -15.42 31.39 -17.17
C PRO A 33 -14.69 32.01 -15.99
N PHE A 34 -13.37 32.01 -16.09
CA PHE A 34 -12.54 32.52 -15.01
C PHE A 34 -12.44 34.01 -15.13
N ALA A 35 -12.49 34.65 -13.98
CA ALA A 35 -12.20 36.05 -13.87
C ALA A 35 -10.72 36.33 -13.99
N ILE A 36 -10.35 37.30 -14.82
CA ILE A 36 -8.95 37.64 -15.04
C ILE A 36 -8.67 39.03 -14.46
N GLN A 37 -7.79 39.10 -13.46
CA GLN A 37 -7.25 40.34 -12.96
C GLN A 37 -5.77 40.42 -13.33
N SER A 38 -5.46 41.23 -14.34
CA SER A 38 -4.13 41.30 -14.92
C SER A 38 -3.81 42.73 -15.37
N LYS A 39 -2.53 43.13 -15.25
CA LYS A 39 -2.04 44.38 -15.87
C LYS A 39 -1.73 44.17 -17.36
N ALA A 40 -1.47 42.93 -17.78
CA ALA A 40 -1.26 42.54 -19.17
C ALA A 40 -2.60 42.15 -19.84
N ASN A 41 -2.62 42.15 -21.19
CA ASN A 41 -3.77 41.66 -21.96
C ASN A 41 -3.84 40.13 -21.91
N LEU A 42 -4.49 39.59 -20.87
CA LEU A 42 -4.67 38.16 -20.61
C LEU A 42 -6.14 37.74 -20.61
N ASP A 43 -7.03 38.52 -21.23
CA ASP A 43 -8.49 38.27 -21.21
C ASP A 43 -8.86 36.91 -21.82
N TYR A 44 -8.02 36.40 -22.72
CA TYR A 44 -8.17 35.08 -23.33
C TYR A 44 -8.11 33.93 -22.31
N PHE A 45 -7.40 34.11 -21.18
CA PHE A 45 -7.36 33.15 -20.09
C PHE A 45 -8.72 32.91 -19.43
N SER A 46 -9.67 33.85 -19.57
CA SER A 46 -11.03 33.66 -19.07
C SER A 46 -11.68 32.41 -19.68
N LYS A 47 -11.29 32.05 -20.91
CA LYS A 47 -11.76 30.86 -21.63
C LYS A 47 -10.77 29.70 -21.60
N GLU A 48 -9.47 29.96 -21.63
CA GLU A 48 -8.45 28.88 -21.63
C GLU A 48 -8.36 28.15 -20.29
N LEU A 49 -8.48 28.85 -19.16
CA LEU A 49 -8.41 28.22 -17.83
C LEU A 49 -9.54 27.19 -17.63
N PRO A 50 -10.82 27.49 -17.95
CA PRO A 50 -11.87 26.47 -17.98
C PRO A 50 -11.54 25.25 -18.83
N GLN A 51 -10.92 25.44 -20.00
CA GLN A 51 -10.56 24.33 -20.91
C GLN A 51 -9.45 23.45 -20.33
N PHE A 52 -8.41 24.05 -19.75
CA PHE A 52 -7.36 23.31 -19.07
C PHE A 52 -7.92 22.55 -17.87
N LEU A 53 -8.74 23.21 -17.06
CA LEU A 53 -9.36 22.60 -15.91
C LEU A 53 -10.26 21.42 -16.33
N LYS A 54 -11.12 21.60 -17.33
CA LYS A 54 -11.94 20.53 -17.91
C LYS A 54 -11.09 19.34 -18.37
N LYS A 55 -10.03 19.60 -19.13
CA LYS A 55 -9.13 18.55 -19.61
C LYS A 55 -8.58 17.73 -18.45
N TYR A 56 -8.11 18.37 -17.38
CA TYR A 56 -7.56 17.66 -16.24
C TYR A 56 -8.62 16.97 -15.38
N LEU A 57 -9.79 17.57 -15.16
CA LEU A 57 -10.89 16.91 -14.45
C LEU A 57 -11.31 15.61 -15.16
N ILE A 58 -11.40 15.63 -16.49
CA ILE A 58 -11.68 14.42 -17.29
C ILE A 58 -10.56 13.38 -17.14
N LEU A 59 -9.29 13.81 -17.18
CA LEU A 59 -8.14 12.91 -17.00
C LEU A 59 -8.08 12.29 -15.59
N GLU A 60 -8.55 13.00 -14.57
CA GLU A 60 -8.64 12.52 -13.19
C GLU A 60 -9.90 11.67 -12.93
N GLY A 61 -10.77 11.47 -13.94
CA GLY A 61 -11.89 10.53 -13.89
C GLY A 61 -13.28 11.15 -13.75
N VAL A 62 -13.44 12.46 -14.02
CA VAL A 62 -14.77 13.08 -14.09
C VAL A 62 -15.38 12.85 -15.48
N ASP A 63 -16.49 12.12 -15.54
CA ASP A 63 -17.08 11.66 -16.80
C ASP A 63 -17.73 12.78 -17.63
N ARG A 64 -18.36 13.77 -16.99
CA ARG A 64 -19.13 14.81 -17.68
C ARG A 64 -18.75 16.20 -17.18
N VAL A 65 -18.04 16.95 -18.02
CA VAL A 65 -17.64 18.34 -17.73
C VAL A 65 -18.12 19.27 -18.85
N GLN A 66 -18.97 20.22 -18.51
CA GLN A 66 -19.47 21.25 -19.43
C GLN A 66 -18.89 22.63 -19.08
N GLU A 67 -18.44 23.36 -20.10
CA GLU A 67 -18.06 24.77 -19.97
C GLU A 67 -19.29 25.63 -20.19
N LEU A 68 -19.47 26.64 -19.35
CA LEU A 68 -20.58 27.57 -19.46
C LEU A 68 -20.16 28.85 -20.17
N ALA A 69 -21.14 29.49 -20.80
CA ALA A 69 -20.96 30.83 -21.31
C ALA A 69 -20.75 31.81 -20.17
N THR A 70 -20.03 32.88 -20.49
CA THR A 70 -19.84 34.02 -19.63
C THR A 70 -21.17 34.58 -19.12
N PRO A 71 -21.41 34.66 -17.80
CA PRO A 71 -22.62 35.29 -17.27
C PRO A 71 -22.74 36.75 -17.74
N LYS A 72 -23.95 37.32 -17.69
CA LYS A 72 -24.13 38.76 -17.94
C LYS A 72 -23.91 39.53 -16.62
N GLY A 73 -22.98 40.48 -16.57
CA GLY A 73 -22.69 41.33 -15.39
C GLY A 73 -21.19 41.56 -15.17
N ASP A 74 -20.81 42.28 -14.12
CA ASP A 74 -19.47 42.17 -13.50
C ASP A 74 -19.60 41.02 -12.50
N TRP A 75 -18.91 39.89 -12.69
CA TRP A 75 -19.02 38.71 -11.81
C TRP A 75 -17.66 38.34 -11.28
N LEU A 76 -17.43 38.57 -9.99
CA LEU A 76 -16.23 38.24 -9.27
C LEU A 76 -16.36 38.33 -7.73
N PHE A 77 -16.62 37.17 -7.11
CA PHE A 77 -16.24 36.87 -5.72
C PHE A 77 -16.88 37.74 -4.61
N ASP A 78 -18.05 38.34 -4.85
CA ASP A 78 -18.92 38.83 -3.77
C ASP A 78 -19.89 37.70 -3.33
N ASP A 79 -20.17 37.61 -2.03
CA ASP A 79 -21.18 36.71 -1.45
C ASP A 79 -22.55 36.86 -2.14
N LYS A 80 -22.88 38.08 -2.59
CA LYS A 80 -24.11 38.37 -3.35
C LYS A 80 -24.17 37.68 -4.71
N GLU A 81 -23.03 37.38 -5.32
CA GLU A 81 -22.93 36.82 -6.66
C GLU A 81 -22.92 35.30 -6.66
N ILE A 82 -22.48 34.68 -5.56
CA ILE A 82 -22.64 33.23 -5.31
C ILE A 82 -24.12 32.83 -5.42
N ALA A 83 -25.03 33.67 -4.92
CA ALA A 83 -26.48 33.46 -5.07
C ALA A 83 -26.94 33.50 -6.54
N SER A 84 -26.32 34.33 -7.39
CA SER A 84 -26.60 34.39 -8.82
C SER A 84 -26.08 33.16 -9.56
N ILE A 85 -24.85 32.73 -9.26
CA ILE A 85 -24.26 31.50 -9.82
C ILE A 85 -25.11 30.29 -9.46
N ARG A 86 -25.53 30.19 -8.19
CA ARG A 86 -26.47 29.17 -7.70
C ARG A 86 -27.77 29.18 -8.50
N LYS A 87 -28.47 30.32 -8.55
CA LYS A 87 -29.74 30.46 -9.26
C LYS A 87 -29.62 30.12 -10.76
N GLN A 88 -28.53 30.51 -11.41
CA GLN A 88 -28.30 30.18 -12.83
C GLN A 88 -27.99 28.68 -13.04
N SER A 89 -27.46 28.02 -12.02
CA SER A 89 -27.08 26.61 -12.06
C SER A 89 -28.23 25.66 -11.71
N GLU A 90 -29.32 26.14 -11.10
CA GLU A 90 -30.52 25.33 -10.76
C GLU A 90 -31.13 24.58 -11.96
N HIS A 91 -30.97 25.12 -13.16
CA HIS A 91 -31.53 24.54 -14.38
C HIS A 91 -30.53 23.68 -15.15
N LEU A 92 -29.31 23.53 -14.65
CA LEU A 92 -28.26 22.73 -15.29
C LEU A 92 -28.33 21.29 -14.77
N ASP A 93 -28.20 20.33 -15.67
CA ASP A 93 -28.08 18.90 -15.33
C ASP A 93 -26.67 18.57 -14.80
N VAL A 94 -26.27 19.21 -13.70
CA VAL A 94 -24.94 19.09 -13.09
C VAL A 94 -25.03 18.88 -11.58
N SER A 95 -24.12 18.09 -11.04
CA SER A 95 -23.95 17.87 -9.58
C SER A 95 -23.10 18.94 -8.92
N HIS A 96 -22.16 19.54 -9.67
CA HIS A 96 -21.17 20.46 -9.11
C HIS A 96 -20.94 21.63 -10.06
N VAL A 97 -20.62 22.78 -9.47
CA VAL A 97 -20.31 24.02 -10.18
C VAL A 97 -18.96 24.52 -9.73
N VAL A 98 -18.13 24.90 -10.70
CA VAL A 98 -16.79 25.43 -10.49
C VAL A 98 -16.68 26.81 -11.12
N TRP A 99 -16.10 27.76 -10.39
CA TRP A 99 -15.76 29.09 -10.90
C TRP A 99 -14.47 29.57 -10.27
N GLY A 100 -13.82 30.56 -10.86
CA GLY A 100 -12.47 30.92 -10.44
C GLY A 100 -12.02 32.33 -10.80
N LYS A 101 -10.94 32.75 -10.17
CA LYS A 101 -10.21 34.00 -10.47
C LYS A 101 -8.73 33.72 -10.60
N PHE A 102 -8.17 34.25 -11.67
CA PHE A 102 -6.75 34.37 -11.89
C PHE A 102 -6.30 35.81 -11.59
N ILE A 103 -5.25 35.95 -10.80
CA ILE A 103 -4.66 37.25 -10.44
C ILE A 103 -3.19 37.24 -10.85
N GLN A 104 -2.82 38.06 -11.84
CA GLN A 104 -1.43 38.24 -12.20
C GLN A 104 -0.73 39.15 -11.18
N LYS A 105 0.40 38.68 -10.64
CA LYS A 105 1.29 39.44 -9.75
C LYS A 105 2.50 39.95 -10.53
N GLU A 106 3.31 40.79 -9.89
CA GLU A 106 4.60 41.24 -10.46
C GLU A 106 5.55 40.05 -10.69
N GLN A 107 5.49 39.05 -9.81
CA GLN A 107 6.15 37.76 -9.95
C GLN A 107 5.10 36.68 -9.72
N GLY A 108 4.79 35.92 -10.76
CA GLY A 108 3.86 34.81 -10.68
C GLY A 108 2.38 35.17 -10.77
N PHE A 109 1.55 34.30 -10.22
CA PHE A 109 0.09 34.44 -10.25
C PHE A 109 -0.56 33.74 -9.05
N ASP A 110 -1.79 34.17 -8.72
CA ASP A 110 -2.68 33.43 -7.84
C ASP A 110 -3.85 32.89 -8.65
N LEU A 111 -4.23 31.65 -8.37
CA LEU A 111 -5.41 31.01 -8.92
C LEU A 111 -6.30 30.55 -7.77
N LYS A 112 -7.49 31.15 -7.68
CA LYS A 112 -8.52 30.82 -6.70
C LYS A 112 -9.69 30.16 -7.41
N ILE A 113 -10.08 28.98 -6.96
CA ILE A 113 -11.19 28.22 -7.54
C ILE A 113 -12.18 27.91 -6.42
N ALA A 114 -13.45 28.16 -6.68
CA ALA A 114 -14.56 27.80 -5.82
C ALA A 114 -15.31 26.60 -6.43
N LEU A 115 -15.73 25.70 -5.55
CA LEU A 115 -16.52 24.51 -5.85
C LEU A 115 -17.77 24.52 -4.98
N ALA A 116 -18.93 24.23 -5.58
CA ALA A 116 -20.17 24.02 -4.84
C ALA A 116 -20.99 22.88 -5.44
N ASP A 117 -21.66 22.14 -4.56
CA ASP A 117 -22.72 21.19 -4.91
C ASP A 117 -24.01 21.94 -5.28
N THR A 118 -24.69 21.50 -6.34
CA THR A 118 -25.98 22.03 -6.80
C THR A 118 -27.18 21.57 -5.98
N LEU A 119 -27.04 20.53 -5.15
CA LEU A 119 -28.08 20.04 -4.25
C LEU A 119 -28.19 20.85 -2.95
N TYR A 120 -27.37 21.91 -2.81
CA TYR A 120 -27.44 22.91 -1.74
C TYR A 120 -27.21 22.36 -0.32
N GLN A 121 -26.48 21.26 -0.17
CA GLN A 121 -26.21 20.65 1.14
C GLN A 121 -24.91 21.16 1.79
N GLU A 122 -23.92 21.63 1.01
CA GLU A 122 -22.59 22.03 1.52
C GLU A 122 -22.26 23.53 1.36
N GLN A 123 -21.30 24.00 2.18
CA GLN A 123 -20.67 25.32 2.01
C GLN A 123 -19.74 25.32 0.79
N VAL A 124 -19.55 26.50 0.17
CA VAL A 124 -18.63 26.66 -0.97
C VAL A 124 -17.21 26.31 -0.51
N GLN A 125 -16.58 25.36 -1.19
CA GLN A 125 -15.19 24.97 -0.95
C GLN A 125 -14.26 25.81 -1.82
N TYR A 126 -13.15 26.30 -1.25
CA TYR A 126 -12.17 27.12 -1.95
C TYR A 126 -10.84 26.39 -2.08
N PHE A 127 -10.29 26.39 -3.29
CA PHE A 127 -8.97 25.86 -3.63
C PHE A 127 -8.10 27.01 -4.12
N GLU A 128 -6.90 27.15 -3.55
CA GLU A 128 -5.99 28.23 -3.90
C GLU A 128 -4.60 27.68 -4.24
N ALA A 129 -3.99 28.22 -5.29
CA ALA A 129 -2.61 27.94 -5.63
C ALA A 129 -1.87 29.21 -6.07
N ASN A 130 -0.58 29.25 -5.74
CA ASN A 130 0.33 30.32 -6.15
C ASN A 130 1.33 29.74 -7.14
N GLY A 131 1.43 30.32 -8.34
CA GLY A 131 2.42 29.95 -9.34
C GLY A 131 3.56 30.96 -9.40
N ILE A 132 4.79 30.48 -9.58
CA ILE A 132 6.01 31.33 -9.63
C ILE A 132 6.08 32.14 -10.93
N ASP A 133 5.61 31.55 -12.04
CA ASP A 133 5.52 32.16 -13.35
C ASP A 133 4.33 31.58 -14.13
N ILE A 134 3.97 32.19 -15.26
CA ILE A 134 2.87 31.74 -16.11
C ILE A 134 3.17 30.41 -16.83
N VAL A 135 4.45 30.04 -16.95
CA VAL A 135 4.89 28.80 -17.61
C VAL A 135 4.45 27.59 -16.78
N ASN A 136 4.47 27.72 -15.46
CA ASN A 136 4.01 26.70 -14.51
C ASN A 136 2.49 26.65 -14.32
N LEU A 137 1.73 27.48 -15.04
CA LEU A 137 0.26 27.52 -14.94
C LEU A 137 -0.37 26.15 -15.21
N ASN A 138 0.10 25.46 -16.24
CA ASN A 138 -0.46 24.17 -16.63
C ASN A 138 -0.31 23.10 -15.54
N ALA A 139 0.85 23.03 -14.88
CA ALA A 139 1.08 22.12 -13.75
C ALA A 139 0.21 22.52 -12.54
N THR A 140 0.10 23.82 -12.27
CA THR A 140 -0.73 24.35 -11.18
C THR A 140 -2.21 24.01 -11.37
N VAL A 141 -2.74 24.18 -12.59
CA VAL A 141 -4.14 23.81 -12.90
C VAL A 141 -4.36 22.31 -12.79
N LYS A 142 -3.37 21.49 -13.17
CA LYS A 142 -3.44 20.02 -13.00
C LYS A 142 -3.55 19.64 -11.53
N ASP A 143 -2.72 20.22 -10.67
CA ASP A 143 -2.73 19.91 -9.23
C ASP A 143 -4.05 20.36 -8.57
N LEU A 144 -4.58 21.53 -8.97
CA LEU A 144 -5.90 21.99 -8.53
C LEU A 144 -7.04 21.09 -9.02
N ALA A 145 -7.00 20.65 -10.29
CA ALA A 145 -8.00 19.73 -10.84
C ALA A 145 -8.05 18.42 -10.02
N LYS A 146 -6.90 17.87 -9.65
CA LYS A 146 -6.82 16.69 -8.80
C LYS A 146 -7.44 16.91 -7.42
N GLN A 147 -7.19 18.06 -6.79
CA GLN A 147 -7.79 18.41 -5.51
C GLN A 147 -9.32 18.53 -5.61
N ILE A 148 -9.81 19.18 -6.68
CA ILE A 148 -11.24 19.34 -6.97
C ILE A 148 -11.88 17.97 -7.21
N THR A 149 -11.29 17.10 -8.04
CA THR A 149 -11.82 15.76 -8.31
C THR A 149 -11.91 14.92 -7.03
N ASN A 150 -10.90 14.97 -6.16
CA ASN A 150 -10.94 14.24 -4.89
C ASN A 150 -12.10 14.70 -3.99
N SER A 151 -12.37 16.01 -3.96
CA SER A 151 -13.51 16.57 -3.22
C SER A 151 -14.85 16.14 -3.83
N ILE A 152 -14.98 16.19 -5.15
CA ILE A 152 -16.23 15.87 -5.87
C ILE A 152 -16.59 14.39 -5.80
N LEU A 153 -15.58 13.51 -5.92
CA LEU A 153 -15.81 12.06 -5.91
C LEU A 153 -15.98 11.49 -4.49
N ASP A 154 -16.05 12.36 -3.48
CA ASP A 154 -16.01 12.02 -2.05
C ASP A 154 -14.92 10.98 -1.75
N ILE A 155 -13.78 11.07 -2.46
CA ILE A 155 -12.63 10.21 -2.20
C ILE A 155 -12.02 10.78 -0.94
N PRO A 156 -12.17 10.10 0.20
CA PRO A 156 -11.81 10.72 1.45
C PRO A 156 -10.30 10.90 1.47
N VAL A 157 -9.82 12.07 1.88
CA VAL A 157 -8.38 12.31 2.02
C VAL A 157 -7.86 11.61 3.26
N ILE A 158 -6.60 11.19 3.23
CA ILE A 158 -5.93 10.65 4.40
C ILE A 158 -5.57 11.84 5.30
N ALA A 159 -6.30 11.98 6.41
CA ALA A 159 -6.08 13.05 7.37
C ALA A 159 -4.86 12.74 8.26
N ALA A 160 -4.69 11.48 8.66
CA ALA A 160 -3.61 11.05 9.52
C ALA A 160 -3.20 9.60 9.23
N ILE A 161 -1.94 9.28 9.56
CA ILE A 161 -1.41 7.92 9.51
C ILE A 161 -0.84 7.58 10.88
N ASP A 162 -1.42 6.58 11.52
CA ASP A 162 -0.99 6.07 12.83
C ASP A 162 -0.35 4.69 12.68
N VAL A 163 0.59 4.36 13.56
CA VAL A 163 1.25 3.05 13.60
C VAL A 163 1.21 2.56 15.03
N ARG A 164 0.67 1.35 15.23
CA ARG A 164 0.43 0.76 16.55
C ARG A 164 1.02 -0.65 16.63
N GLY A 165 1.45 -1.04 17.82
CA GLY A 165 2.02 -2.37 18.10
C GLY A 165 3.51 -2.50 17.79
N ASN A 166 4.15 -1.41 17.33
CA ASN A 166 5.61 -1.30 17.30
C ASN A 166 6.15 -0.98 18.70
N GLU A 167 7.26 -1.61 19.06
CA GLU A 167 7.94 -1.48 20.35
C GLU A 167 9.40 -1.05 20.16
N ARG A 168 10.13 -1.73 19.27
CA ARG A 168 11.55 -1.45 18.99
C ARG A 168 11.74 -0.64 17.72
N ILE A 169 10.85 -0.79 16.75
CA ILE A 169 10.92 -0.05 15.48
C ILE A 169 10.12 1.24 15.64
N GLU A 170 10.78 2.38 15.45
CA GLU A 170 10.12 3.68 15.57
C GLU A 170 9.02 3.86 14.50
N SER A 171 7.87 4.43 14.90
CA SER A 171 6.75 4.69 13.97
C SER A 171 7.18 5.59 12.81
N ASP A 172 8.12 6.52 13.03
CA ASP A 172 8.70 7.37 11.98
C ASP A 172 9.56 6.60 10.97
N ALA A 173 10.22 5.52 11.38
CA ALA A 173 10.95 4.67 10.45
C ALA A 173 9.99 3.94 9.51
N ILE A 174 8.87 3.44 10.06
CA ILE A 174 7.80 2.78 9.30
C ILE A 174 7.14 3.78 8.34
N ARG A 175 6.78 4.98 8.82
CA ARG A 175 6.23 6.06 7.99
C ARG A 175 7.15 6.47 6.85
N ARG A 176 8.46 6.54 7.07
CA ARG A 176 9.44 6.87 6.02
C ARG A 176 9.57 5.80 4.94
N ALA A 177 9.27 4.54 5.26
CA ALA A 177 9.27 3.46 4.28
C ALA A 177 8.05 3.52 3.33
N MET A 178 6.93 4.08 3.80
CA MET A 178 5.69 4.20 3.03
C MET A 178 5.73 5.32 1.98
N ARG A 179 4.93 5.15 0.93
CA ARG A 179 4.68 6.19 -0.09
C ARG A 179 3.46 7.05 0.24
N THR A 180 2.49 6.51 0.97
CA THR A 180 1.29 7.25 1.37
C THR A 180 1.59 8.22 2.51
N LYS A 181 1.02 9.43 2.41
CA LYS A 181 1.19 10.52 3.36
C LYS A 181 -0.14 11.18 3.69
N PRO A 182 -0.26 11.86 4.85
CA PRO A 182 -1.38 12.76 5.09
C PRO A 182 -1.54 13.78 3.95
N GLY A 183 -2.79 14.04 3.55
CA GLY A 183 -3.16 14.85 2.39
C GLY A 183 -3.29 14.06 1.07
N ASP A 184 -2.84 12.81 1.01
CA ASP A 184 -3.10 11.95 -0.16
C ASP A 184 -4.57 11.50 -0.22
N PRO A 185 -5.10 11.21 -1.41
CA PRO A 185 -6.39 10.53 -1.53
C PRO A 185 -6.32 9.12 -0.92
N TYR A 186 -7.37 8.69 -0.22
CA TYR A 186 -7.50 7.33 0.29
C TYR A 186 -7.71 6.35 -0.87
N ILE A 187 -6.63 5.66 -1.24
CA ILE A 187 -6.64 4.67 -2.32
C ILE A 187 -6.18 3.33 -1.73
N PRO A 188 -7.08 2.34 -1.56
CA PRO A 188 -6.75 1.03 -0.98
C PRO A 188 -5.57 0.35 -1.66
N ALA A 189 -5.48 0.41 -3.00
CA ALA A 189 -4.37 -0.17 -3.76
C ALA A 189 -3.00 0.48 -3.45
N LYS A 190 -2.96 1.75 -3.01
CA LYS A 190 -1.73 2.41 -2.57
C LYS A 190 -1.31 1.89 -1.20
N LEU A 191 -2.27 1.75 -0.29
CA LEU A 191 -2.07 1.20 1.05
C LEU A 191 -1.59 -0.26 1.01
N SER A 192 -2.11 -1.09 0.10
CA SER A 192 -1.63 -2.47 -0.09
C SER A 192 -0.16 -2.52 -0.51
N ARG A 193 0.30 -1.60 -1.37
CA ARG A 193 1.72 -1.53 -1.74
C ARG A 193 2.60 -1.08 -0.56
N ASP A 194 2.10 -0.18 0.27
CA ASP A 194 2.80 0.23 1.48
C ASP A 194 2.89 -0.93 2.50
N LEU A 195 1.83 -1.74 2.64
CA LEU A 195 1.86 -2.98 3.42
C LEU A 195 3.00 -3.89 2.98
N GLU A 196 3.13 -4.13 1.66
CA GLU A 196 4.22 -4.95 1.13
C GLU A 196 5.60 -4.37 1.42
N VAL A 197 5.75 -3.04 1.34
CA VAL A 197 7.03 -2.38 1.68
C VAL A 197 7.37 -2.59 3.15
N ILE A 198 6.41 -2.42 4.06
CA ILE A 198 6.60 -2.64 5.49
C ILE A 198 6.92 -4.11 5.76
N TYR A 199 6.23 -5.04 5.12
CA TYR A 199 6.51 -6.48 5.24
C TYR A 199 7.95 -6.81 4.80
N ARG A 200 8.40 -6.22 3.68
CA ARG A 200 9.77 -6.38 3.16
C ARG A 200 10.85 -5.78 4.07
N MET A 201 10.50 -4.96 5.07
CA MET A 201 11.47 -4.54 6.08
C MET A 201 11.96 -5.71 6.93
N GLY A 202 11.20 -6.82 6.99
CA GLY A 202 11.62 -8.05 7.67
C GLY A 202 11.51 -8.01 9.19
N TYR A 203 10.88 -6.98 9.76
CA TYR A 203 10.78 -6.78 11.21
C TYR A 203 9.45 -7.23 11.82
N PHE A 204 8.43 -7.53 11.01
CA PHE A 204 7.07 -7.77 11.48
C PHE A 204 6.55 -9.15 11.09
N ASP A 205 5.85 -9.81 11.99
CA ASP A 205 5.17 -11.10 11.76
C ASP A 205 3.76 -10.92 11.20
N ASP A 206 3.08 -9.85 11.61
CA ASP A 206 1.72 -9.53 11.16
C ASP A 206 1.61 -8.02 10.94
N ILE A 207 0.94 -7.63 9.86
CA ILE A 207 0.67 -6.23 9.51
C ILE A 207 -0.76 -6.14 9.03
N ARG A 208 -1.56 -5.30 9.67
CA ARG A 208 -2.96 -5.04 9.32
C ARG A 208 -3.17 -3.55 9.14
N ILE A 209 -4.07 -3.22 8.23
CA ILE A 209 -4.45 -1.84 7.96
C ILE A 209 -5.92 -1.68 8.34
N GLU A 210 -6.19 -0.69 9.16
CA GLU A 210 -7.53 -0.24 9.49
C GLU A 210 -7.70 1.21 9.01
N ALA A 211 -8.91 1.56 8.60
CA ALA A 211 -9.22 2.92 8.17
C ALA A 211 -10.50 3.38 8.87
N GLU A 212 -10.37 4.45 9.64
CA GLU A 212 -11.45 5.05 10.41
C GLU A 212 -11.76 6.46 9.89
N ASN A 213 -12.95 6.99 10.17
CA ASN A 213 -13.25 8.40 9.83
C ASN A 213 -12.46 9.33 10.77
N HIS A 214 -11.83 10.36 10.22
CA HIS A 214 -11.15 11.38 11.01
C HIS A 214 -12.13 12.47 11.46
N VAL A 215 -11.87 13.10 12.61
CA VAL A 215 -12.76 14.10 13.25
C VAL A 215 -13.01 15.32 12.35
N ASP A 216 -11.97 15.75 11.64
CA ASP A 216 -11.99 16.90 10.72
C ASP A 216 -12.43 16.55 9.27
N GLY A 217 -12.98 15.34 9.05
CA GLY A 217 -13.24 14.79 7.72
C GLY A 217 -12.05 13.99 7.17
N GLY A 218 -12.32 13.10 6.20
CA GLY A 218 -11.32 12.18 5.65
C GLY A 218 -11.13 10.88 6.45
N LYS A 219 -10.00 10.18 6.24
CA LYS A 219 -9.65 8.91 6.89
C LYS A 219 -8.40 9.01 7.76
N THR A 220 -8.46 8.40 8.94
CA THR A 220 -7.29 8.01 9.71
C THR A 220 -6.91 6.59 9.31
N VAL A 221 -5.71 6.40 8.76
CA VAL A 221 -5.20 5.07 8.41
C VAL A 221 -4.30 4.58 9.54
N ILE A 222 -4.63 3.43 10.11
CA ILE A 222 -3.92 2.83 11.25
C ILE A 222 -3.24 1.55 10.77
N PHE A 223 -1.91 1.52 10.86
CA PHE A 223 -1.12 0.31 10.64
C PHE A 223 -0.90 -0.39 11.98
N HIS A 224 -1.57 -1.51 12.17
CA HIS A 224 -1.30 -2.41 13.29
C HIS A 224 -0.20 -3.36 12.89
N VAL A 225 0.92 -3.33 13.61
CA VAL A 225 2.08 -4.19 13.36
C VAL A 225 2.35 -5.06 14.57
N LYS A 226 2.83 -6.28 14.33
CA LYS A 226 3.36 -7.16 15.36
C LYS A 226 4.82 -7.45 15.05
N GLU A 227 5.73 -6.93 15.86
CA GLU A 227 7.17 -7.14 15.69
C GLU A 227 7.57 -8.59 15.89
N LYS A 228 8.51 -9.06 15.07
CA LYS A 228 9.17 -10.36 15.22
C LYS A 228 9.99 -10.39 16.51
N PRO A 229 9.99 -11.51 17.25
CA PRO A 229 10.78 -11.61 18.46
C PRO A 229 12.28 -11.65 18.15
N THR A 230 13.09 -11.22 19.11
CA THR A 230 14.55 -11.40 19.04
C THR A 230 14.99 -12.71 19.69
N ILE A 231 16.04 -13.32 19.16
CA ILE A 231 16.56 -14.58 19.67
C ILE A 231 17.35 -14.33 20.95
N TYR A 232 16.79 -14.68 22.09
CA TYR A 232 17.45 -14.52 23.38
C TYR A 232 18.52 -15.59 23.59
N LYS A 233 18.19 -16.84 23.29
CA LYS A 233 19.08 -17.99 23.50
C LYS A 233 18.80 -19.10 22.51
N ILE A 234 19.85 -19.82 22.15
CA ILE A 234 19.78 -21.02 21.32
C ILE A 234 20.22 -22.21 22.17
N HIS A 235 19.42 -23.26 22.14
CA HIS A 235 19.68 -24.53 22.80
C HIS A 235 19.78 -25.63 21.77
N ILE A 236 20.77 -26.51 21.92
CA ILE A 236 20.89 -27.71 21.10
C ILE A 236 20.70 -28.93 22.02
N ARG A 237 19.85 -29.86 21.60
CA ARG A 237 19.48 -31.05 22.38
C ARG A 237 19.43 -32.28 21.49
N GLY A 238 19.80 -33.43 22.06
CA GLY A 238 19.81 -34.71 21.36
C GLY A 238 21.04 -34.94 20.49
N ASN A 239 22.05 -34.07 20.59
CA ASN A 239 23.36 -34.27 20.00
C ASN A 239 24.25 -35.11 20.91
N SER A 240 24.73 -36.25 20.40
CA SER A 240 25.74 -37.10 21.01
C SER A 240 26.92 -37.38 20.08
N VAL A 241 26.73 -37.25 18.75
CA VAL A 241 27.77 -37.42 17.72
C VAL A 241 28.66 -36.20 17.60
N PHE A 242 28.09 -35.00 17.75
CA PHE A 242 28.81 -33.73 17.77
C PHE A 242 28.56 -33.01 19.10
N ASP A 243 29.57 -32.32 19.60
CA ASP A 243 29.38 -31.39 20.71
C ASP A 243 28.57 -30.16 20.26
N GLU A 244 28.02 -29.44 21.26
CA GLU A 244 27.16 -28.29 21.02
C GLU A 244 27.92 -27.14 20.34
N GLU A 245 29.21 -26.97 20.65
CA GLU A 245 30.06 -25.94 20.06
C GLU A 245 30.25 -26.17 18.56
N LYS A 246 30.48 -27.42 18.14
CA LYS A 246 30.66 -27.76 16.73
C LYS A 246 29.41 -27.53 15.91
N ILE A 247 28.25 -27.85 16.47
CA ILE A 247 26.96 -27.54 15.84
C ILE A 247 26.76 -26.02 15.80
N ARG A 248 27.13 -25.30 16.87
CA ARG A 248 27.02 -23.84 16.97
C ARG A 248 27.85 -23.12 15.90
N GLU A 249 29.04 -23.62 15.59
CA GLU A 249 29.92 -23.12 14.51
C GLU A 249 29.30 -23.30 13.11
N ASN A 250 28.41 -24.28 12.93
CA ASN A 250 27.82 -24.60 11.63
C ASN A 250 26.54 -23.79 11.34
N ILE A 251 25.91 -23.22 12.37
CA ILE A 251 24.71 -22.40 12.25
C ILE A 251 25.07 -20.90 12.18
N ASP A 252 24.37 -20.14 11.34
CA ASP A 252 24.58 -18.70 11.16
C ASP A 252 23.65 -17.82 12.03
N ILE A 253 22.65 -18.42 12.66
CA ILE A 253 21.72 -17.73 13.56
C ILE A 253 22.45 -17.30 14.82
N SER A 254 22.24 -16.04 15.22
CA SER A 254 22.95 -15.43 16.34
C SER A 254 22.00 -14.98 17.45
N MET A 255 22.48 -14.96 18.69
CA MET A 255 21.74 -14.34 19.78
C MET A 255 21.62 -12.84 19.49
N GLY A 256 20.45 -12.27 19.79
CA GLY A 256 20.10 -10.89 19.50
C GLY A 256 19.59 -10.62 18.08
N SER A 257 19.72 -11.57 17.15
CA SER A 257 19.13 -11.40 15.82
C SER A 257 17.61 -11.53 15.87
N ILE A 258 16.94 -10.96 14.88
CA ILE A 258 15.49 -11.08 14.71
C ILE A 258 15.16 -12.51 14.28
N LEU A 259 14.11 -13.10 14.85
CA LEU A 259 13.67 -14.42 14.47
C LEU A 259 13.14 -14.41 13.04
N ASN A 260 13.77 -15.22 12.19
CA ASN A 260 13.32 -15.48 10.84
C ASN A 260 13.19 -17.00 10.64
N ILE A 261 11.97 -17.45 10.35
CA ILE A 261 11.66 -18.88 10.18
C ILE A 261 12.40 -19.47 8.96
N TYR A 262 12.67 -18.66 7.93
CA TYR A 262 13.46 -19.09 6.79
C TYR A 262 14.89 -19.46 7.23
N ASP A 263 15.53 -18.58 7.98
CA ASP A 263 16.89 -18.78 8.49
C ASP A 263 16.92 -20.01 9.42
N VAL A 264 15.93 -20.16 10.32
CA VAL A 264 15.79 -21.37 11.17
C VAL A 264 15.78 -22.66 10.34
N GLN A 265 15.07 -22.65 9.21
CA GLN A 265 14.95 -23.84 8.36
C GLN A 265 16.17 -24.11 7.50
N GLU A 266 16.87 -23.07 7.05
CA GLU A 266 18.18 -23.20 6.41
C GLU A 266 19.18 -23.82 7.40
N ASN A 267 19.17 -23.38 8.65
CA ASN A 267 20.07 -23.89 9.69
C ASN A 267 19.78 -25.34 10.08
N ILE A 268 18.50 -25.74 10.14
CA ILE A 268 18.12 -27.15 10.23
C ILE A 268 18.77 -27.98 9.12
N SER A 269 18.67 -27.49 7.89
CA SER A 269 19.22 -28.19 6.72
C SER A 269 20.74 -28.30 6.77
N ARG A 270 21.44 -27.25 7.25
CA ARG A 270 22.90 -27.25 7.48
C ARG A 270 23.31 -28.29 8.52
N VAL A 271 22.63 -28.33 9.67
CA VAL A 271 22.91 -29.32 10.71
C VAL A 271 22.65 -30.73 10.18
N GLU A 272 21.55 -30.98 9.48
CA GLU A 272 21.30 -32.30 8.86
C GLU A 272 22.39 -32.70 7.87
N ALA A 273 22.87 -31.76 7.03
CA ALA A 273 23.94 -32.02 6.09
C ALA A 273 25.24 -32.42 6.82
N MET A 274 25.59 -31.71 7.89
CA MET A 274 26.75 -32.03 8.74
C MET A 274 26.69 -33.46 9.31
N TYR A 275 25.50 -33.92 9.71
CA TYR A 275 25.29 -35.30 10.18
C TYR A 275 25.36 -36.34 9.04
N LYS A 276 24.82 -36.00 7.87
CA LYS A 276 24.89 -36.85 6.66
C LYS A 276 26.35 -37.12 6.25
N GLU A 277 27.25 -36.15 6.40
CA GLU A 277 28.70 -36.34 6.17
C GLU A 277 29.34 -37.38 7.09
N LYS A 278 28.77 -37.62 8.28
CA LYS A 278 29.19 -38.69 9.21
C LYS A 278 28.47 -40.02 8.97
N ASN A 279 27.74 -40.15 7.86
CA ASN A 279 26.88 -41.28 7.50
C ASN A 279 25.63 -41.43 8.39
N TYR A 280 25.15 -40.37 9.04
CA TYR A 280 23.86 -40.36 9.71
C TYR A 280 22.77 -39.83 8.76
N HIS A 281 22.42 -40.64 7.77
CA HIS A 281 21.49 -40.22 6.71
C HIS A 281 20.04 -40.05 7.17
N ASN A 282 19.66 -40.74 8.25
CA ASN A 282 18.31 -40.69 8.83
C ASN A 282 18.19 -39.69 9.98
N VAL A 283 19.13 -38.76 10.13
CA VAL A 283 19.02 -37.67 11.11
C VAL A 283 17.75 -36.85 10.85
N GLN A 284 17.09 -36.43 11.92
CA GLN A 284 15.97 -35.48 11.88
C GLN A 284 16.27 -34.33 12.83
N VAL A 285 16.11 -33.09 12.37
CA VAL A 285 16.30 -31.91 13.20
C VAL A 285 15.01 -31.09 13.20
N ASP A 286 14.40 -30.96 14.37
CA ASP A 286 13.24 -30.12 14.62
C ASP A 286 13.65 -28.88 15.41
N TYR A 287 12.77 -27.89 15.49
CA TYR A 287 12.92 -26.75 16.40
C TYR A 287 11.68 -26.55 17.28
N LYS A 288 11.89 -25.97 18.46
CA LYS A 288 10.83 -25.44 19.32
C LYS A 288 11.15 -24.01 19.71
N LEU A 289 10.12 -23.17 19.68
CA LEU A 289 10.20 -21.80 20.18
C LEU A 289 9.57 -21.73 21.57
N LYS A 290 10.18 -20.93 22.43
CA LYS A 290 9.63 -20.60 23.75
C LYS A 290 9.68 -19.10 23.93
N ASP A 291 8.51 -18.49 23.88
CA ASP A 291 8.36 -17.05 24.06
C ASP A 291 8.78 -16.60 25.46
N ARG A 292 9.27 -15.36 25.52
CA ARG A 292 9.73 -14.69 26.73
C ARG A 292 9.27 -13.23 26.73
N ASP A 293 9.39 -12.60 27.89
CA ASP A 293 9.17 -11.17 28.07
C ASP A 293 10.03 -10.33 27.12
N ASN A 294 9.60 -9.08 26.88
CA ASN A 294 10.28 -8.11 26.01
C ASN A 294 10.39 -8.55 24.53
N ASN A 295 9.37 -9.25 24.04
CA ASN A 295 9.30 -9.78 22.67
C ASN A 295 10.57 -10.56 22.28
N GLN A 296 10.94 -11.51 23.13
CA GLN A 296 12.09 -12.39 22.91
C GLN A 296 11.66 -13.85 22.83
N THR A 297 12.50 -14.68 22.22
CA THR A 297 12.24 -16.12 22.13
C THR A 297 13.51 -16.93 22.35
N GLU A 298 13.36 -18.10 22.95
CA GLU A 298 14.40 -19.12 23.03
C GLU A 298 14.15 -20.18 21.96
N ILE A 299 15.16 -20.48 21.15
CA ILE A 299 15.09 -21.52 20.13
C ILE A 299 15.74 -22.78 20.68
N THR A 300 15.05 -23.91 20.62
CA THR A 300 15.63 -25.23 20.91
C THR A 300 15.65 -26.09 19.65
N PHE A 301 16.83 -26.36 19.11
CA PHE A 301 17.02 -27.39 18.10
C PHE A 301 17.02 -28.77 18.76
N LYS A 302 16.11 -29.63 18.33
CA LYS A 302 15.99 -31.01 18.80
C LYS A 302 16.47 -31.94 17.70
N ILE A 303 17.61 -32.57 17.93
CA ILE A 303 18.25 -33.49 17.00
C ILE A 303 17.88 -34.91 17.39
N THR A 304 17.44 -35.69 16.41
CA THR A 304 17.24 -37.13 16.49
C THR A 304 18.23 -37.78 15.53
N GLU A 305 19.38 -38.22 16.05
CA GLU A 305 20.53 -38.65 15.23
C GLU A 305 20.26 -39.95 14.46
N ASN A 306 19.46 -40.85 15.05
CA ASN A 306 19.17 -42.19 14.54
C ASN A 306 20.45 -43.03 14.31
N LYS A 307 20.29 -44.24 13.78
CA LYS A 307 21.44 -45.15 13.58
C LYS A 307 22.33 -44.65 12.44
N ARG A 308 23.65 -44.75 12.66
CA ARG A 308 24.64 -44.58 11.60
C ARG A 308 24.40 -45.63 10.52
N PHE A 309 24.43 -45.20 9.27
CA PHE A 309 24.41 -46.11 8.14
C PHE A 309 25.73 -46.87 8.08
N THR A 310 25.67 -48.20 8.19
CA THR A 310 26.81 -49.11 8.05
C THR A 310 26.55 -50.05 6.88
N PHE A 311 27.54 -50.22 6.00
CA PHE A 311 27.46 -51.24 4.95
C PHE A 311 27.98 -52.56 5.51
N ASP A 312 27.13 -53.59 5.55
CA ASP A 312 27.54 -54.92 6.06
C ASP A 312 28.40 -55.69 5.05
N LYS A 313 28.21 -55.46 3.75
CA LYS A 313 28.96 -56.16 2.70
C LYS A 313 29.00 -55.35 1.40
N LEU A 314 30.21 -55.10 0.87
CA LEU A 314 30.41 -54.55 -0.47
C LEU A 314 30.70 -55.71 -1.44
N LEU A 315 29.81 -55.96 -2.40
CA LEU A 315 30.03 -56.94 -3.45
C LEU A 315 30.61 -56.24 -4.69
N LEU A 316 31.92 -56.35 -4.87
CA LEU A 316 32.60 -55.95 -6.11
C LEU A 316 32.66 -57.14 -7.07
N TRP A 317 31.89 -57.09 -8.14
CA TRP A 317 31.95 -58.07 -9.22
C TRP A 317 32.73 -57.48 -10.39
N ALA A 318 33.92 -58.05 -10.65
CA ALA A 318 34.81 -57.75 -11.76
C ALA A 318 35.34 -56.30 -11.87
N ILE A 319 36.35 -55.95 -11.05
CA ILE A 319 37.25 -54.82 -11.36
C ILE A 319 38.32 -55.33 -12.34
N ARG A 320 38.33 -54.83 -13.58
CA ARG A 320 39.41 -55.06 -14.53
C ARG A 320 40.41 -53.90 -14.43
N ILE A 321 41.57 -54.15 -13.81
CA ILE A 321 42.68 -53.18 -13.75
C ILE A 321 43.62 -53.48 -14.92
N THR A 322 43.83 -52.52 -15.81
CA THR A 322 44.87 -52.57 -16.85
C THR A 322 46.01 -51.66 -16.41
N LEU A 323 47.18 -52.24 -16.15
CA LEU A 323 48.43 -51.50 -15.94
C LEU A 323 48.99 -51.09 -17.32
N ASN A 324 49.34 -49.82 -17.48
CA ASN A 324 50.05 -49.33 -18.66
C ASN A 324 51.54 -49.22 -18.30
N ASP A 325 52.36 -50.14 -18.82
CA ASP A 325 53.81 -50.19 -18.60
C ASP A 325 54.56 -49.15 -19.45
N ASN A 326 54.30 -47.86 -19.20
CA ASN A 326 55.05 -46.74 -19.81
C ASN A 326 55.89 -45.96 -18.79
N TRP A 327 56.52 -46.66 -17.84
CA TRP A 327 57.58 -46.10 -16.99
C TRP A 327 58.76 -47.05 -16.85
N LYS A 328 59.37 -47.39 -17.99
CA LYS A 328 60.80 -47.70 -18.09
C LYS A 328 61.35 -47.10 -19.39
N ASN A 329 61.73 -45.82 -19.31
CA ASN A 329 63.04 -45.28 -19.71
C ASN A 329 63.00 -43.76 -19.76
#